data_AF-A0A0S2KDR7-F1
#
_entry.id   AF-A0A0S2KDR7-F1
#
_cell.length_a   1.000
_cell.length_b   1.000
_cell.length_c   1.000
_cell.angle_alpha   90.00
_cell.angle_beta   90.00
_cell.angle_gamma   90.00
#
_symmetry.space_group_name_H-M   'P 1'
#
loop_
_entity.id
_entity.type
_entity.pdbx_description
1 polymer ?
#
loop_
_entity_poly.entity_id
_entity_poly.type
_entity_poly.pdbx_seq_one_letter_code
_entity_poly.pdbx_strand_id
1 'polypeptide(L)'
;MQRRNFLKGAAALLGTVPIQSALSAQPAPASQENATPDTSAHMLSSSRGLAPIIATPDRIIEMNVCTRPFRLQGPRIQDERIGRKNVVHNYGHGGSGWSLSWGTGRMAVQLAAAHGRRELAVIGCGAIGLTTALVAQEAGYRVTIYAKERPPYVSSHRATGSFTPDSRIVSAQHAPAFASQWEQMARYSFRRFQSYLGVDSHPIEWRDMYSLSDRPPGSPRTPEHHHRPPRTTTVPSAQ
;
A
#
# COMPACT_ATOMS: atom_id res chain seq x y z
N MET A 1 -40.67 -28.43 -1.66
CA MET A 1 -39.38 -28.09 -1.03
C MET A 1 -39.63 -27.30 0.25
N GLN A 2 -39.43 -27.91 1.42
CA GLN A 2 -39.13 -27.22 2.68
C GLN A 2 -38.66 -28.23 3.74
N ARG A 3 -37.43 -27.99 4.19
CA ARG A 3 -36.71 -28.28 5.44
C ARG A 3 -37.34 -29.21 6.50
N ARG A 4 -36.46 -30.10 7.01
CA ARG A 4 -36.43 -30.79 8.33
C ARG A 4 -36.78 -32.27 8.29
N ASN A 5 -35.76 -33.13 8.17
CA ASN A 5 -35.78 -34.52 8.61
C ASN A 5 -34.33 -35.04 8.63
N PHE A 6 -33.63 -34.96 9.76
CA PHE A 6 -32.60 -35.95 10.10
C PHE A 6 -32.16 -35.89 11.57
N LEU A 7 -33.13 -35.99 12.48
CA LEU A 7 -32.88 -36.33 13.87
C LEU A 7 -34.08 -37.15 14.33
N LYS A 8 -33.95 -38.48 14.21
CA LYS A 8 -34.64 -39.54 14.99
C LYS A 8 -34.36 -40.92 14.37
N GLY A 9 -33.84 -41.83 15.20
CA GLY A 9 -33.53 -43.22 14.89
C GLY A 9 -32.38 -43.69 15.79
N ALA A 10 -32.60 -43.80 17.10
CA ALA A 10 -32.92 -45.06 17.80
C ALA A 10 -31.71 -46.03 17.77
N ALA A 11 -30.90 -46.08 18.83
CA ALA A 11 -31.11 -46.87 20.06
C ALA A 11 -30.69 -48.34 19.93
N ALA A 12 -29.64 -48.66 20.70
CA ALA A 12 -29.32 -49.93 21.36
C ALA A 12 -29.05 -51.20 20.53
N LEU A 13 -27.77 -51.59 20.47
CA LEU A 13 -27.36 -52.99 20.65
C LEU A 13 -26.16 -53.04 21.61
N LEU A 14 -26.39 -53.66 22.76
CA LEU A 14 -25.43 -53.97 23.81
C LEU A 14 -24.51 -55.11 23.34
N GLY A 15 -23.21 -54.86 23.32
CA GLY A 15 -22.17 -55.89 23.16
C GLY A 15 -21.05 -55.63 24.16
N THR A 16 -21.01 -56.43 25.22
CA THR A 16 -19.97 -56.40 26.26
C THR A 16 -18.67 -56.98 25.71
N VAL A 17 -17.60 -56.18 25.68
CA VAL A 17 -16.22 -56.65 25.51
C VAL A 17 -15.42 -56.26 26.76
N PRO A 18 -14.73 -57.22 27.41
CA PRO A 18 -14.06 -56.96 28.68
C PRO A 18 -12.90 -55.97 28.53
N ILE A 19 -12.88 -54.98 29.40
CA ILE A 19 -11.74 -54.08 29.61
C ILE A 19 -10.71 -54.86 30.41
N GLN A 20 -9.64 -55.28 29.74
CA GLN A 20 -8.45 -55.80 30.40
C GLN A 20 -7.34 -54.75 30.32
N SER A 21 -7.01 -54.26 31.50
CA SER A 21 -5.94 -53.33 31.80
C SER A 21 -4.56 -53.93 31.48
N ALA A 22 -3.76 -53.20 30.72
CA ALA A 22 -2.31 -53.26 30.76
C ALA A 22 -1.75 -51.87 30.44
N LEU A 23 -1.50 -51.07 31.48
CA LEU A 23 -0.78 -49.81 31.38
C LEU A 23 0.71 -50.13 31.35
N SER A 24 1.26 -50.37 30.17
CA SER A 24 2.70 -50.29 29.91
C SER A 24 2.92 -49.18 28.89
N ALA A 25 3.24 -47.99 29.40
CA ALA A 25 3.67 -46.87 28.57
C ALA A 25 5.04 -47.21 27.97
N GLN A 26 5.05 -47.70 26.73
CA GLN A 26 6.24 -47.60 25.90
C GLN A 26 6.42 -46.13 25.51
N PRO A 27 7.63 -45.55 25.62
CA PRO A 27 7.88 -44.23 25.06
C PRO A 27 7.66 -44.31 23.56
N ALA A 28 6.78 -43.46 23.04
CA ALA A 28 6.61 -43.30 21.62
C ALA A 28 7.99 -43.00 20.99
N PRO A 29 8.38 -43.64 19.88
CA PRO A 29 9.56 -43.22 19.15
C PRO A 29 9.36 -41.76 18.76
N ALA A 30 10.38 -40.94 18.97
CA ALA A 30 10.36 -39.53 18.59
C ALA A 30 9.90 -39.44 17.12
N SER A 31 8.70 -38.93 16.93
CA SER A 31 8.22 -38.55 15.61
C SER A 31 9.24 -37.56 15.07
N GLN A 32 10.01 -37.98 14.07
CA GLN A 32 10.78 -37.02 13.28
C GLN A 32 9.76 -36.01 12.77
N GLU A 33 9.91 -34.79 13.26
CA GLU A 33 9.26 -33.62 12.73
C GLU A 33 9.78 -33.48 11.30
N ASN A 34 9.13 -34.17 10.37
CA ASN A 34 9.24 -33.89 8.96
C ASN A 34 8.66 -32.49 8.81
N ALA A 35 9.52 -31.50 8.97
CA ALA A 35 9.28 -30.14 8.56
C ALA A 35 8.65 -30.24 7.17
N THR A 36 7.37 -29.87 7.10
CA THR A 36 6.76 -29.59 5.81
C THR A 36 7.70 -28.59 5.14
N PRO A 37 8.22 -28.87 3.93
CA PRO A 37 9.08 -27.90 3.27
C PRO A 37 8.27 -26.61 3.18
N ASP A 38 8.80 -25.55 3.78
CA ASP A 38 8.17 -24.25 3.83
C ASP A 38 8.06 -23.75 2.38
N THR A 39 6.94 -24.04 1.74
CA THR A 39 6.69 -23.74 0.32
C THR A 39 6.87 -22.24 0.04
N SER A 40 6.70 -21.40 1.08
CA SER A 40 6.94 -19.97 1.01
C SER A 40 8.43 -19.61 0.90
N ALA A 41 9.31 -20.37 1.57
CA ALA A 41 10.77 -20.20 1.47
C ALA A 41 11.32 -20.63 0.10
N HIS A 42 10.71 -21.65 -0.53
CA HIS A 42 11.13 -22.10 -1.86
C HIS A 42 10.78 -21.10 -2.99
N MET A 43 9.76 -20.24 -2.83
CA MET A 43 9.49 -19.17 -3.79
C MET A 43 10.59 -18.10 -3.82
N LEU A 44 11.30 -17.91 -2.70
CA LEU A 44 12.34 -16.88 -2.52
C LEU A 44 13.76 -17.42 -2.74
N SER A 45 13.94 -18.74 -2.80
CA SER A 45 15.25 -19.38 -2.74
C SER A 45 15.91 -19.64 -4.10
N SER A 46 15.25 -19.42 -5.24
CA SER A 46 15.97 -19.54 -6.51
C SER A 46 16.75 -18.26 -6.76
N SER A 47 18.06 -18.29 -6.49
CA SER A 47 19.04 -17.34 -7.00
C SER A 47 19.08 -17.42 -8.53
N ARG A 48 18.02 -16.94 -9.18
CA ARG A 48 18.01 -16.72 -10.62
C ARG A 48 19.06 -15.64 -10.88
N GLY A 49 20.10 -15.99 -11.64
CA GLY A 49 21.10 -15.03 -12.07
C GLY A 49 20.40 -13.86 -12.75
N LEU A 50 20.61 -12.65 -12.24
CA LEU A 50 20.04 -11.45 -12.84
C LEU A 50 20.64 -11.27 -14.23
N ALA A 51 19.79 -11.08 -15.23
CA ALA A 51 20.26 -10.67 -16.54
C ALA A 51 21.08 -9.37 -16.39
N PRO A 52 22.24 -9.24 -17.05
CA PRO A 52 23.03 -8.02 -16.99
C PRO A 52 22.19 -6.78 -17.36
N ILE A 53 22.17 -5.78 -16.49
CA ILE A 53 21.50 -4.50 -16.76
C ILE A 53 22.43 -3.67 -17.66
N ILE A 54 22.00 -3.40 -18.90
CA ILE A 54 22.73 -2.54 -19.83
C ILE A 54 22.34 -1.07 -19.57
N ALA A 55 23.03 -0.43 -18.63
CA ALA A 55 22.79 0.96 -18.22
C ALA A 55 23.83 1.92 -18.82
N THR A 56 23.73 2.20 -20.12
CA THR A 56 24.62 3.15 -20.83
C THR A 56 23.93 4.50 -21.09
N PRO A 57 24.64 5.65 -21.04
CA PRO A 57 24.03 6.98 -21.18
C PRO A 57 23.28 7.22 -22.50
N ASP A 58 23.71 6.58 -23.59
CA ASP A 58 23.08 6.62 -24.91
C ASP A 58 21.70 5.95 -24.95
N ARG A 59 21.33 5.19 -23.90
CA ARG A 59 20.03 4.52 -23.75
C ARG A 59 19.06 5.28 -22.83
N ILE A 60 19.37 6.52 -22.46
CA ILE A 60 18.45 7.38 -21.69
C ILE A 60 17.29 7.80 -22.59
N ILE A 61 16.07 7.44 -22.20
CA ILE A 61 14.84 7.73 -22.98
C ILE A 61 14.24 9.08 -22.60
N GLU A 62 14.19 9.41 -21.31
CA GLU A 62 13.62 10.65 -20.78
C GLU A 62 14.28 11.00 -19.44
N MET A 63 14.36 12.29 -19.14
CA MET A 63 14.76 12.78 -17.81
C MET A 63 13.59 13.54 -17.21
N ASN A 64 13.00 12.98 -16.15
CA ASN A 64 11.82 13.53 -15.50
C ASN A 64 12.16 14.06 -14.10
N VAL A 65 11.61 15.24 -13.78
CA VAL A 65 11.73 15.84 -12.45
C VAL A 65 10.33 16.06 -11.88
N CYS A 66 10.10 15.57 -10.66
CA CYS A 66 8.82 15.71 -9.97
C CYS A 66 9.04 16.26 -8.56
N THR A 67 8.27 17.27 -8.18
CA THR A 67 8.22 17.78 -6.81
C THR A 67 7.20 16.97 -6.01
N ARG A 68 7.64 16.33 -4.91
CA ARG A 68 6.73 15.63 -4.00
C ARG A 68 5.96 16.66 -3.15
N PRO A 69 4.62 16.58 -3.06
CA PRO A 69 3.82 17.50 -2.26
C PRO A 69 3.90 17.12 -0.77
N PHE A 70 5.06 17.32 -0.16
CA PHE A 70 5.32 16.99 1.23
C PHE A 70 4.72 18.03 2.18
N ARG A 71 4.24 17.56 3.35
CA ARG A 71 3.84 18.41 4.46
C ARG A 71 4.49 17.89 5.74
N LEU A 72 4.96 18.81 6.59
CA LEU A 72 5.58 18.46 7.86
C LEU A 72 4.64 17.64 8.76
N GLN A 73 3.35 17.99 8.80
CA GLN A 73 2.33 17.31 9.60
C GLN A 73 1.70 16.09 8.89
N GLY A 74 2.16 15.74 7.69
CA GLY A 74 1.54 14.70 6.86
C GLY A 74 0.36 15.21 6.03
N PRO A 75 -0.38 14.31 5.36
CA PRO A 75 -1.55 14.69 4.56
C PRO A 75 -2.58 15.48 5.36
N ARG A 76 -3.09 16.57 4.78
CA ARG A 76 -4.25 17.28 5.33
C ARG A 76 -5.51 16.59 4.82
N ILE A 77 -6.18 15.87 5.71
CA ILE A 77 -7.48 15.24 5.49
C ILE A 77 -8.46 15.83 6.49
N GLN A 78 -9.10 16.94 6.11
CA GLN A 78 -9.89 17.76 7.03
C GLN A 78 -11.04 18.42 6.29
N ASP A 79 -12.17 18.58 6.98
CA ASP A 79 -13.30 19.38 6.51
C ASP A 79 -13.11 20.87 6.88
N GLU A 80 -13.48 21.76 5.97
CA GLU A 80 -13.45 23.20 6.17
C GLU A 80 -14.61 23.85 5.40
N ARG A 81 -15.30 24.81 6.01
CA ARG A 81 -16.31 25.60 5.32
C ARG A 81 -15.70 26.84 4.71
N ILE A 82 -15.70 26.92 3.38
CA ILE A 82 -15.20 28.08 2.62
C ILE A 82 -16.41 28.76 1.93
N GLY A 83 -16.82 29.90 2.49
CA GLY A 83 -18.03 30.60 2.06
C GLY A 83 -19.27 29.72 2.17
N ARG A 84 -19.89 29.42 1.02
CA ARG A 84 -21.11 28.59 0.93
C ARG A 84 -20.83 27.10 0.65
N LYS A 85 -19.56 26.70 0.53
CA LYS A 85 -19.16 25.33 0.17
C LYS A 85 -18.48 24.65 1.36
N ASN A 86 -18.72 23.35 1.51
CA ASN A 86 -17.93 22.50 2.38
C ASN A 86 -16.81 21.90 1.54
N VAL A 87 -15.58 22.03 2.01
CA VAL A 87 -14.37 21.64 1.32
C VAL A 87 -13.64 20.62 2.19
N VAL A 88 -13.57 19.38 1.68
CA VAL A 88 -12.74 18.35 2.29
C VAL A 88 -11.37 18.40 1.63
N HIS A 89 -10.37 18.82 2.40
CA HIS A 89 -8.98 18.78 2.01
C HIS A 89 -8.51 17.33 1.92
N ASN A 90 -7.77 16.98 0.88
CA ASN A 90 -7.11 15.69 0.73
C ASN A 90 -5.81 15.84 -0.08
N TYR A 91 -4.78 16.43 0.52
CA TYR A 91 -3.51 16.73 -0.13
C TYR A 91 -2.31 16.61 0.81
N GLY A 92 -1.09 16.64 0.28
CA GLY A 92 0.13 16.64 1.09
C GLY A 92 0.75 15.27 1.35
N HIS A 93 0.63 14.35 0.39
CA HIS A 93 1.01 12.94 0.55
C HIS A 93 2.50 12.63 0.35
N GLY A 94 3.34 13.63 0.09
CA GLY A 94 4.78 13.42 -0.09
C GLY A 94 5.09 12.37 -1.15
N GLY A 95 5.89 11.36 -0.81
CA GLY A 95 6.21 10.23 -1.69
C GLY A 95 5.21 9.07 -1.67
N SER A 96 4.24 9.07 -0.74
CA SER A 96 3.33 7.93 -0.52
C SER A 96 1.97 8.08 -1.22
N GLY A 97 1.83 9.05 -2.14
CA GLY A 97 0.54 9.38 -2.76
C GLY A 97 -0.17 8.20 -3.40
N TRP A 98 0.54 7.37 -4.16
CA TRP A 98 -0.02 6.14 -4.72
C TRP A 98 -0.43 5.16 -3.64
N SER A 99 0.48 4.85 -2.71
CA SER A 99 0.29 3.82 -1.69
C SER A 99 -0.85 4.10 -0.72
N LEU A 100 -1.14 5.38 -0.45
CA LEU A 100 -2.20 5.79 0.50
C LEU A 100 -3.48 6.30 -0.19
N SER A 101 -3.51 6.31 -1.52
CA SER A 101 -4.57 6.95 -2.34
C SER A 101 -5.98 6.48 -2.03
N TRP A 102 -6.20 5.17 -1.84
CA TRP A 102 -7.51 4.61 -1.52
C TRP A 102 -7.94 4.92 -0.07
N GLY A 103 -7.02 4.80 0.87
CA GLY A 103 -7.27 5.03 2.29
C GLY A 103 -7.58 6.49 2.60
N THR A 104 -6.80 7.39 2.03
CA THR A 104 -7.01 8.84 2.13
C THR A 104 -8.33 9.25 1.48
N GLY A 105 -8.64 8.70 0.30
CA GLY A 105 -9.92 8.88 -0.38
C GLY A 105 -11.12 8.42 0.47
N ARG A 106 -11.02 7.25 1.12
CA ARG A 106 -12.07 6.78 2.05
C ARG A 106 -12.29 7.73 3.21
N MET A 107 -11.22 8.20 3.86
CA MET A 107 -11.34 9.16 4.96
C MET A 107 -11.97 10.48 4.49
N ALA A 108 -11.58 10.98 3.32
CA ALA A 108 -12.17 12.18 2.74
C ALA A 108 -13.67 12.02 2.44
N VAL A 109 -14.09 10.88 1.88
CA VAL A 109 -15.50 10.57 1.61
C VAL A 109 -16.31 10.42 2.91
N GLN A 110 -15.72 9.87 3.98
CA GLN A 110 -16.36 9.82 5.30
C GLN A 110 -16.64 11.22 5.86
N LEU A 111 -15.69 12.15 5.73
CA LEU A 111 -15.91 13.55 6.11
C LEU A 111 -17.00 14.20 5.25
N ALA A 112 -16.99 13.96 3.93
CA ALA A 112 -18.01 14.49 3.03
C ALA A 112 -19.44 14.00 3.37
N ALA A 113 -19.56 12.76 3.88
CA ALA A 113 -20.84 12.16 4.25
C ALA A 113 -21.56 12.90 5.39
N ALA A 114 -20.83 13.58 6.26
CA ALA A 114 -21.42 14.38 7.35
C ALA A 114 -22.32 15.53 6.84
N HIS A 115 -22.17 15.94 5.59
CA HIS A 115 -22.89 17.06 5.01
C HIS A 115 -24.22 16.69 4.33
N GLY A 116 -24.56 15.40 4.24
CA GLY A 116 -25.85 14.93 3.72
C GLY A 116 -26.11 15.19 2.23
N ARG A 117 -25.09 15.58 1.45
CA ARG A 117 -25.20 15.84 0.00
C ARG A 117 -24.84 14.57 -0.78
N ARG A 118 -25.40 14.41 -1.98
CA ARG A 118 -25.08 13.30 -2.90
C ARG A 118 -24.24 13.69 -4.10
N GLU A 119 -24.01 14.98 -4.30
CA GLU A 119 -23.15 15.51 -5.35
C GLU A 119 -21.80 15.89 -4.77
N LEU A 120 -20.72 15.41 -5.38
CA LEU A 120 -19.35 15.63 -4.93
C LEU A 120 -18.49 16.10 -6.10
N ALA A 121 -17.86 17.27 -5.94
CA ALA A 121 -16.86 17.77 -6.86
C ALA A 121 -15.47 17.37 -6.37
N VAL A 122 -14.72 16.62 -7.19
CA VAL A 122 -13.32 16.31 -6.93
C VAL A 122 -12.44 17.27 -7.73
N ILE A 123 -11.49 17.92 -7.07
CA ILE A 123 -10.54 18.82 -7.72
C ILE A 123 -9.23 18.05 -7.98
N GLY A 124 -8.90 17.90 -9.27
CA GLY A 124 -7.75 17.16 -9.76
C GLY A 124 -8.05 15.70 -10.11
N CYS A 125 -7.38 15.20 -11.15
CA CYS A 125 -7.48 13.81 -11.61
C CYS A 125 -6.13 13.06 -11.54
N GLY A 126 -5.29 13.43 -10.55
CA GLY A 126 -4.12 12.62 -10.19
C GLY A 126 -4.50 11.38 -9.40
N ALA A 127 -3.51 10.60 -8.95
CA ALA A 127 -3.72 9.36 -8.20
C ALA A 127 -4.74 9.51 -7.06
N ILE A 128 -4.57 10.52 -6.18
CA ILE A 128 -5.48 10.80 -5.07
C ILE A 128 -6.88 11.19 -5.55
N GLY A 129 -6.99 12.01 -6.60
CA GLY A 129 -8.27 12.50 -7.10
C GLY A 129 -9.11 11.38 -7.72
N LEU A 130 -8.49 10.56 -8.57
CA LEU A 130 -9.16 9.43 -9.21
C LEU A 130 -9.58 8.36 -8.21
N THR A 131 -8.73 7.99 -7.25
CA THR A 131 -9.13 7.02 -6.21
C THR A 131 -10.21 7.59 -5.30
N THR A 132 -10.15 8.88 -4.93
CA THR A 132 -11.21 9.52 -4.14
C THR A 132 -12.53 9.54 -4.91
N ALA A 133 -12.51 9.83 -6.21
CA ALA A 133 -13.68 9.80 -7.06
C ALA A 133 -14.30 8.40 -7.13
N LEU A 134 -13.49 7.36 -7.30
CA LEU A 134 -13.95 5.96 -7.30
C LEU A 134 -14.56 5.57 -5.96
N VAL A 135 -13.89 5.87 -4.85
CA VAL A 135 -14.43 5.59 -3.50
C VAL A 135 -15.75 6.34 -3.25
N ALA A 136 -15.87 7.58 -3.73
CA ALA A 136 -17.11 8.33 -3.65
C ALA A 136 -18.22 7.72 -4.53
N GLN A 137 -17.90 7.30 -5.75
CA GLN A 137 -18.88 6.61 -6.62
C GLN A 137 -19.38 5.31 -5.97
N GLU A 138 -18.49 4.51 -5.38
CA GLU A 138 -18.85 3.29 -4.65
C GLU A 138 -19.74 3.57 -3.42
N ALA A 139 -19.56 4.73 -2.79
CA ALA A 139 -20.43 5.22 -1.71
C ALA A 139 -21.74 5.86 -2.20
N GLY A 140 -22.05 5.80 -3.49
CA GLY A 140 -23.30 6.28 -4.09
C GLY A 140 -23.35 7.78 -4.38
N TYR A 141 -22.21 8.46 -4.47
CA TYR A 141 -22.15 9.87 -4.84
C TYR A 141 -22.17 10.05 -6.37
N ARG A 142 -22.83 11.11 -6.83
CA ARG A 142 -22.65 11.65 -8.17
C ARG A 142 -21.40 12.52 -8.18
N VAL A 143 -20.34 11.99 -8.76
CA VAL A 143 -19.02 12.64 -8.76
C VAL A 143 -18.80 13.41 -10.07
N THR A 144 -18.35 14.66 -9.95
CA THR A 144 -17.80 15.44 -11.07
C THR A 144 -16.34 15.77 -10.80
N ILE A 145 -15.45 15.42 -11.72
CA ILE A 145 -14.01 15.72 -11.58
C ILE A 145 -13.70 16.99 -12.35
N TYR A 146 -13.15 17.99 -11.67
CA TYR A 146 -12.62 19.21 -12.27
C TYR A 146 -11.10 19.13 -12.28
N ALA A 147 -10.50 19.06 -13.45
CA ALA A 147 -9.05 19.01 -13.60
C ALA A 147 -8.60 19.91 -14.74
N LYS A 148 -7.52 20.67 -14.49
CA LYS A 148 -6.87 21.50 -15.51
C LYS A 148 -6.24 20.64 -16.61
N GLU A 149 -5.61 19.55 -16.20
CA GLU A 149 -4.92 18.58 -17.07
C GLU A 149 -5.55 17.20 -16.87
N ARG A 150 -5.38 16.31 -17.86
CA ARG A 150 -5.89 14.93 -17.84
C ARG A 150 -4.74 13.96 -18.10
N PRO A 151 -4.81 12.68 -17.67
CA PRO A 151 -3.83 11.66 -18.05
C PRO A 151 -3.63 11.62 -19.57
N PRO A 152 -2.40 11.47 -20.07
CA PRO A 152 -1.15 11.18 -19.35
C PRO A 152 -0.43 12.43 -18.78
N TYR A 153 -0.97 13.63 -18.93
CA TYR A 153 -0.27 14.89 -18.64
C TYR A 153 -0.23 15.27 -17.15
N VAL A 154 -0.92 14.53 -16.28
CA VAL A 154 -0.90 14.79 -14.84
C VAL A 154 0.43 14.36 -14.21
N SER A 155 0.96 15.14 -13.25
CA SER A 155 2.26 14.86 -12.62
C SER A 155 2.36 13.46 -11.99
N SER A 156 1.25 12.93 -11.46
CA SER A 156 1.23 11.58 -10.87
C SER A 156 1.34 10.45 -11.89
N HIS A 157 1.13 10.72 -13.19
CA HIS A 157 1.28 9.71 -14.25
C HIS A 157 2.74 9.27 -14.42
N ARG A 158 3.69 10.16 -14.10
CA ARG A 158 5.13 9.87 -14.10
C ARG A 158 5.66 9.36 -12.76
N ALA A 159 4.80 9.23 -11.74
CA ALA A 159 5.23 8.77 -10.43
C ALA A 159 5.35 7.24 -10.40
N THR A 160 6.39 6.73 -9.73
CA THR A 160 6.61 5.29 -9.56
C THR A 160 5.47 4.65 -8.77
N GLY A 161 4.82 3.65 -9.35
CA GLY A 161 3.67 2.94 -8.78
C GLY A 161 4.02 1.83 -7.78
N SER A 162 5.05 2.03 -6.95
CA SER A 162 5.43 1.05 -5.92
C SER A 162 4.66 1.27 -4.61
N PHE A 163 4.37 0.19 -3.88
CA PHE A 163 3.74 0.30 -2.56
C PHE A 163 4.79 0.68 -1.49
N THR A 164 4.94 1.99 -1.26
CA THR A 164 5.90 2.60 -0.32
C THR A 164 5.16 3.59 0.61
N PRO A 165 4.30 3.09 1.52
CA PRO A 165 3.36 3.92 2.29
C PRO A 165 4.03 4.94 3.23
N ASP A 166 5.29 4.74 3.60
CA ASP A 166 6.09 5.59 4.49
C ASP A 166 7.00 6.57 3.75
N SER A 167 7.04 6.53 2.41
CA SER A 167 7.94 7.34 1.58
C SER A 167 7.74 8.85 1.75
N ARG A 168 8.60 9.48 2.56
CA ARG A 168 8.60 10.93 2.81
C ARG A 168 7.19 11.46 3.09
N ILE A 169 6.46 10.80 3.99
CA ILE A 169 5.04 11.13 4.25
C ILE A 169 4.85 12.21 5.31
N VAL A 170 5.70 12.23 6.34
CA VAL A 170 5.57 13.13 7.50
C VAL A 170 6.94 13.43 8.10
N SER A 171 7.06 14.53 8.83
CA SER A 171 8.14 14.73 9.79
C SER A 171 7.67 14.28 11.17
N ALA A 172 8.27 13.21 11.72
CA ALA A 172 7.83 12.61 12.98
C ALA A 172 7.76 13.61 14.15
N GLN A 173 8.69 14.57 14.18
CA GLN A 173 8.72 15.66 15.18
C GLN A 173 7.47 16.56 15.13
N HIS A 174 6.83 16.67 13.97
CA HIS A 174 5.71 17.59 13.73
C HIS A 174 4.34 16.89 13.74
N ALA A 175 4.29 15.56 13.95
CA ALA A 175 3.04 14.81 13.92
C ALA A 175 3.11 13.53 14.78
N PRO A 176 3.24 13.66 16.12
CA PRO A 176 3.41 12.52 17.02
C PRO A 176 2.22 11.53 16.99
N ALA A 177 1.02 12.00 16.66
CA ALA A 177 -0.19 11.17 16.58
C ALA A 177 -0.48 10.60 15.18
N PHE A 178 0.40 10.81 14.19
CA PHE A 178 0.13 10.44 12.79
C PHE A 178 0.12 8.94 12.53
N ALA A 179 0.81 8.14 13.36
CA ALA A 179 1.01 6.71 13.13
C ALA A 179 -0.33 5.94 12.97
N SER A 180 -1.30 6.18 13.86
CA SER A 180 -2.60 5.50 13.81
C SER A 180 -3.41 5.88 12.57
N GLN A 181 -3.32 7.14 12.13
CA GLN A 181 -3.98 7.60 10.90
C GLN A 181 -3.30 6.97 9.67
N TRP A 182 -1.96 6.97 9.65
CA TRP A 182 -1.16 6.35 8.60
C TRP A 182 -1.49 4.87 8.44
N GLU A 183 -1.54 4.12 9.54
CA GLU A 183 -1.85 2.69 9.54
C GLU A 183 -3.23 2.42 8.94
N GLN A 184 -4.25 3.19 9.34
CA GLN A 184 -5.60 3.06 8.78
C GLN A 184 -5.62 3.29 7.27
N MET A 185 -4.92 4.32 6.79
CA MET A 185 -4.81 4.62 5.36
C MET A 185 -4.07 3.51 4.61
N ALA A 186 -2.94 3.05 5.16
CA ALA A 186 -2.09 2.02 4.56
C ALA A 186 -2.82 0.67 4.48
N ARG A 187 -3.45 0.21 5.57
CA ARG A 187 -4.17 -1.08 5.61
C ARG A 187 -5.36 -1.11 4.65
N TYR A 188 -6.11 -0.01 4.55
CA TYR A 188 -7.22 0.05 3.59
C TYR A 188 -6.69 0.05 2.15
N SER A 189 -5.68 0.87 1.86
CA SER A 189 -5.12 0.95 0.51
C SER A 189 -4.48 -0.35 0.07
N PHE A 190 -3.72 -1.00 0.95
CA PHE A 190 -3.12 -2.30 0.68
C PHE A 190 -4.18 -3.33 0.32
N ARG A 191 -5.22 -3.50 1.15
CA ARG A 191 -6.33 -4.43 0.85
C ARG A 191 -7.02 -4.12 -0.47
N ARG A 192 -7.17 -2.84 -0.80
CA ARG A 192 -7.78 -2.42 -2.07
C ARG A 192 -6.88 -2.70 -3.27
N PHE A 193 -5.57 -2.53 -3.16
CA PHE A 193 -4.63 -2.97 -4.21
C PHE A 193 -4.62 -4.48 -4.36
N GLN A 194 -4.67 -5.24 -3.26
CA GLN A 194 -4.74 -6.70 -3.29
C GLN A 194 -5.97 -7.21 -4.06
N SER A 195 -7.11 -6.51 -4.04
CA SER A 195 -8.28 -6.92 -4.82
C SER A 195 -8.12 -6.76 -6.33
N TYR A 196 -7.08 -6.08 -6.79
CA TYR A 196 -6.75 -5.95 -8.20
C TYR A 196 -5.65 -6.91 -8.67
N LEU A 197 -5.06 -7.70 -7.77
CA LEU A 197 -4.10 -8.74 -8.14
C LEU A 197 -4.78 -9.81 -9.00
N GLY A 198 -4.14 -10.17 -10.11
CA GLY A 198 -4.65 -11.19 -11.03
C GLY A 198 -5.84 -10.75 -11.89
N VAL A 199 -6.24 -9.47 -11.83
CA VAL A 199 -7.23 -8.91 -12.77
C VAL A 199 -6.58 -8.75 -14.14
N ASP A 200 -7.37 -8.96 -15.19
CA ASP A 200 -6.97 -8.70 -16.58
C ASP A 200 -6.37 -7.29 -16.72
N SER A 201 -5.36 -7.16 -17.58
CA SER A 201 -4.47 -5.99 -17.68
C SER A 201 -3.44 -5.83 -16.55
N HIS A 202 -3.40 -6.73 -15.56
CA HIS A 202 -2.41 -6.75 -14.47
C HIS A 202 -2.14 -5.36 -13.84
N PRO A 203 -3.18 -4.61 -13.44
CA PRO A 203 -3.01 -3.25 -12.94
C PRO A 203 -2.18 -3.19 -11.64
N ILE A 204 -2.11 -4.30 -10.90
CA ILE A 204 -1.28 -4.49 -9.72
C ILE A 204 -0.62 -5.86 -9.84
N GLU A 205 0.68 -5.93 -9.52
CA GLU A 205 1.46 -7.15 -9.54
C GLU A 205 2.57 -7.12 -8.48
N TRP A 206 3.05 -8.29 -8.10
CA TRP A 206 4.27 -8.42 -7.32
C TRP A 206 5.48 -8.30 -8.24
N ARG A 207 6.46 -7.49 -7.84
CA ARG A 207 7.74 -7.35 -8.55
C ARG A 207 8.89 -7.49 -7.57
N ASP A 208 9.93 -8.18 -8.02
CA ASP A 208 11.20 -8.19 -7.31
C ASP A 208 11.90 -6.84 -7.47
N MET A 209 12.36 -6.28 -6.35
CA MET A 209 13.11 -5.04 -6.32
C MET A 209 14.47 -5.29 -5.68
N TYR A 210 15.53 -5.00 -6.42
CA TYR A 210 16.91 -5.16 -5.98
C TYR A 210 17.49 -3.78 -5.63
N SER A 211 18.24 -3.71 -4.54
CA SER A 211 19.04 -2.54 -4.17
C SER A 211 20.51 -2.92 -4.26
N LEU A 212 21.30 -2.11 -4.96
CA LEU A 212 22.75 -2.23 -4.94
C LEU A 212 23.29 -1.66 -3.63
N SER A 213 24.29 -2.32 -3.05
CA SER A 213 24.95 -1.90 -1.82
C SER A 213 26.38 -2.44 -1.83
N ASP A 214 27.35 -1.56 -1.61
CA ASP A 214 28.74 -1.97 -1.34
C ASP A 214 28.92 -2.54 0.07
N ARG A 215 27.89 -2.38 0.92
CA ARG A 215 27.87 -2.91 2.29
C ARG A 215 27.16 -4.27 2.34
N PRO A 216 27.59 -5.18 3.23
CA PRO A 216 26.89 -6.43 3.48
C PRO A 216 25.42 -6.20 3.87
N PRO A 217 24.50 -7.08 3.44
CA PRO A 217 23.11 -7.06 3.90
C PRO A 217 23.00 -7.00 5.43
N GLY A 218 22.06 -6.21 5.96
CA GLY A 218 21.84 -6.07 7.41
C GLY A 218 22.71 -5.02 8.11
N SER A 219 23.66 -4.40 7.40
CA SER A 219 24.43 -3.27 7.95
C SER A 219 23.49 -2.08 8.25
N PRO A 220 23.61 -1.41 9.42
CA PRO A 220 22.78 -0.26 9.75
C PRO A 220 22.85 0.83 8.66
N ARG A 221 21.68 1.23 8.14
CA ARG A 221 21.58 2.37 7.23
C ARG A 221 21.71 3.65 8.03
N THR A 222 22.88 4.29 7.98
CA THR A 222 23.00 5.69 8.41
C THR A 222 22.10 6.53 7.50
N PRO A 223 21.23 7.41 8.01
CA PRO A 223 20.48 8.31 7.16
C PRO A 223 21.48 9.14 6.32
N GLU A 224 21.45 8.97 5.00
CA GLU A 224 22.23 9.81 4.10
C GLU A 224 21.76 11.25 4.24
N HIS A 225 22.48 12.04 5.03
CA HIS A 225 22.51 13.47 4.81
C HIS A 225 23.17 13.67 3.45
N HIS A 226 22.39 14.02 2.42
CA HIS A 226 22.95 14.56 1.19
C HIS A 226 23.67 15.87 1.55
N HIS A 227 24.93 15.76 1.96
CA HIS A 227 25.82 16.89 2.07
C HIS A 227 26.09 17.33 0.63
N ARG A 228 25.32 18.32 0.16
CA ARG A 228 25.66 19.00 -1.08
C ARG A 228 27.01 19.68 -0.82
N PRO A 229 28.10 19.34 -1.54
CA PRO A 229 29.32 20.12 -1.44
C PRO A 229 29.00 21.56 -1.86
N PRO A 230 29.61 22.58 -1.23
CA PRO A 230 29.39 23.97 -1.63
C PRO A 230 29.72 24.11 -3.12
N ARG A 231 28.84 24.79 -3.87
CA ARG A 231 29.13 25.14 -5.27
C ARG A 231 30.38 26.00 -5.26
N THR A 232 31.48 25.49 -5.82
CA THR A 232 32.63 26.32 -6.17
C THR A 232 32.19 27.21 -7.32
N THR A 233 31.75 28.43 -7.00
CA THR A 233 31.53 29.48 -7.99
C THR A 233 32.89 29.99 -8.44
N THR A 234 33.55 29.28 -9.35
CA THR A 234 34.58 29.91 -10.17
C THR A 234 33.86 30.77 -11.20
N VAL A 235 33.65 32.04 -10.86
CA VAL A 235 33.33 33.07 -11.84
C VAL A 235 34.55 33.18 -12.75
N PRO A 236 34.44 32.98 -14.07
CA PRO A 236 35.56 33.24 -14.96
C PRO A 236 35.86 34.73 -14.91
N SER A 237 37.09 35.08 -14.57
CA SER A 237 37.62 36.43 -14.71
C SER A 237 37.47 36.83 -16.18
N ALA A 238 36.73 37.91 -16.44
CA ALA A 238 36.69 38.52 -17.76
C ALA A 238 38.11 39.04 -18.09
N GLN A 239 38.65 38.58 -19.22
CA GLN A 239 39.68 39.29 -19.98
C GLN A 239 39.01 39.86 -21.22
#